data_AF-A0A1H8R3T0-F1
#
_entry.id   AF-A0A1H8R3T0-F1
#
_cell.length_a   1.000
_cell.length_b   1.000
_cell.length_c   1.000
_cell.angle_alpha   90.00
_cell.angle_beta   90.00
_cell.angle_gamma   90.00
#
_symmetry.space_group_name_H-M   'P 1'
#
loop_
_entity.id
_entity.type
_entity.pdbx_description
1 polymer ?
#
loop_
_entity_poly.entity_id
_entity_poly.type
_entity_poly.pdbx_seq_one_letter_code
_entity_poly.pdbx_strand_id
1 'polypeptide(L)' 'MHYKNSEIIVSVAVCHRGTHNIIEECATMKEARKFSKENGYNEADYWYLAAEVINKDGDTNPAVWNKERGEAIKRLKKLL' A
#
# COMPACT_ATOMS: atom_id res chain seq x y z
N MET A 1 -4.04 1.18 -24.45
CA MET A 1 -3.20 -0.03 -24.56
C MET A 1 -3.44 -0.84 -23.31
N HIS A 2 -4.10 -2.00 -23.40
CA HIS A 2 -4.18 -2.91 -22.26
C HIS A 2 -2.81 -3.55 -22.07
N TYR A 3 -2.12 -3.17 -20.98
CA TYR A 3 -0.89 -3.82 -20.57
C TYR A 3 -1.25 -5.27 -20.23
N LYS A 4 -0.76 -6.22 -21.02
CA LYS A 4 -1.31 -7.60 -21.09
C LYS A 4 -0.93 -8.50 -19.90
N ASN A 5 -0.28 -7.93 -18.88
CA ASN A 5 0.10 -8.54 -17.61
C ASN A 5 0.34 -7.39 -16.62
N SER A 6 -0.72 -6.77 -16.15
CA SER A 6 -0.60 -5.66 -15.21
C SER A 6 -0.12 -6.19 -13.86
N GLU A 7 1.08 -5.79 -13.47
CA GLU A 7 1.65 -6.13 -12.18
C GLU A 7 0.86 -5.45 -11.06
N ILE A 8 0.48 -6.20 -10.02
CA ILE A 8 -0.10 -5.62 -8.81
C ILE A 8 1.02 -5.39 -7.81
N ILE A 9 1.29 -4.12 -7.52
CA ILE A 9 2.22 -3.70 -6.48
C ILE A 9 1.44 -3.56 -5.17
N VAL A 10 2.05 -4.01 -4.07
CA VAL A 10 1.49 -3.81 -2.74
C VAL A 10 2.54 -3.24 -1.79
N SER A 11 2.32 -2.01 -1.33
CA SER A 11 3.09 -1.35 -0.27
C SER A 11 2.32 -1.35 1.06
N VAL A 12 2.96 -0.84 2.10
CA VAL A 12 2.39 -0.63 3.43
C VAL A 12 2.57 0.83 3.82
N ALA A 13 1.47 1.54 4.01
CA ALA A 13 1.46 2.89 4.56
C ALA A 13 1.59 2.83 6.09
N VAL A 14 2.47 3.66 6.63
CA VAL A 14 2.52 4.03 8.05
C VAL A 14 1.73 5.33 8.20
N CYS A 15 0.72 5.34 9.05
CA CYS A 15 -0.19 6.47 9.23
C CYS A 15 -0.19 6.97 10.69
N HIS A 16 -0.51 8.25 10.87
CA HIS A 16 -0.86 8.74 12.20
C HIS A 16 -2.10 8.00 12.73
N ARG A 17 -2.06 7.60 14.01
CA ARG A 17 -3.13 6.86 14.68
C ARG A 17 -4.50 7.47 14.42
N GLY A 18 -5.47 6.66 14.00
CA GLY A 18 -6.85 7.07 13.78
C GLY A 18 -7.05 7.94 12.53
N THR A 19 -6.04 8.09 11.67
CA THR A 19 -6.12 8.88 10.44
C THR A 19 -5.63 8.08 9.23
N HIS A 20 -5.82 8.64 8.03
CA HIS A 20 -5.17 8.19 6.80
C HIS A 20 -4.04 9.14 6.37
N ASN A 21 -3.50 9.94 7.30
CA ASN A 21 -2.36 10.78 7.01
C ASN A 21 -1.09 9.91 7.00
N ILE A 22 -0.56 9.67 5.80
CA ILE A 22 0.64 8.88 5.57
C ILE A 22 1.86 9.64 6.11
N ILE A 23 2.66 8.92 6.90
CA ILE A 23 3.98 9.34 7.36
C ILE A 23 5.04 8.83 6.39
N GLU A 24 4.94 7.55 6.01
CA GLU A 24 5.87 6.86 5.11
C GLU A 24 5.19 5.66 4.43
N GLU A 25 5.66 5.28 3.25
CA GLU A 25 5.31 4.03 2.57
C GLU A 25 6.50 3.06 2.54
N CYS A 26 6.26 1.81 2.90
CA CYS A 26 7.28 0.76 2.92
C CYS A 26 6.88 -0.42 2.02
N ALA A 27 7.85 -1.18 1.52
CA ALA A 27 7.56 -2.35 0.70
C ALA A 27 6.94 -3.50 1.53
N THR A 28 7.30 -3.59 2.81
CA THR A 28 6.80 -4.66 3.69
C THR A 28 6.32 -4.15 5.06
N MET A 29 5.45 -4.93 5.69
CA MET A 29 5.00 -4.68 7.07
C MET A 29 6.16 -4.72 8.08
N LYS A 30 7.20 -5.52 7.80
CA LYS A 30 8.40 -5.60 8.64
C LYS A 30 9.17 -4.29 8.61
N GLU A 31 9.36 -3.71 7.43
CA GLU A 31 10.01 -2.42 7.25
C GLU A 31 9.17 -1.29 7.86
N ALA A 32 7.85 -1.28 7.63
CA ALA A 32 6.95 -0.29 8.20
C ALA A 32 7.01 -0.25 9.74
N ARG A 33 7.03 -1.42 10.39
CA ARG A 33 7.19 -1.53 11.85
C ARG A 33 8.58 -1.12 12.33
N LYS A 34 9.62 -1.47 11.57
CA LYS A 34 11.00 -1.06 11.87
C LYS A 34 11.11 0.47 11.82
N PHE A 35 10.65 1.08 10.73
CA PHE A 35 10.58 2.53 10.55
C PHE A 35 9.84 3.19 11.71
N SER A 36 8.65 2.69 12.05
CA SER A 36 7.84 3.26 13.12
C SER A 36 8.55 3.21 14.47
N LYS A 37 9.22 2.09 14.79
CA LYS A 37 9.99 1.94 16.02
C LYS A 37 11.20 2.86 16.07
N GLU A 38 11.97 2.94 14.98
CA GLU A 38 13.19 3.76 14.90
C GLU A 38 12.89 5.26 15.01
N ASN A 39 11.70 5.68 14.58
CA ASN A 39 11.26 7.08 14.59
C ASN A 39 10.28 7.42 15.72
N GLY A 40 10.03 6.50 16.67
CA GLY A 40 9.19 6.75 17.84
C GLY A 40 7.67 6.79 17.59
N TYR A 41 7.20 6.31 16.44
CA TYR A 41 5.77 6.19 16.10
C TYR A 41 5.14 4.93 16.73
N ASN A 42 5.10 4.89 18.06
CA ASN A 42 4.67 3.71 18.82
C ASN A 42 3.20 3.31 18.63
N GLU A 43 2.36 4.25 18.16
CA GLU A 43 0.93 4.03 17.95
C GLU A 43 0.51 4.23 16.47
N ALA A 44 1.44 4.07 15.52
CA ALA A 44 1.12 4.20 14.10
C ALA A 44 0.07 3.18 13.65
N ASP A 45 -0.79 3.61 12.75
CA ASP A 45 -1.69 2.75 12.01
C ASP A 45 -1.00 2.24 10.74
N TYR A 46 -1.22 0.97 10.39
CA TYR A 46 -0.67 0.38 9.17
C TYR A 46 -1.79 0.00 8.21
N TRP A 47 -1.57 0.25 6.92
CA TRP A 47 -2.50 -0.06 5.84
C TRP A 47 -1.76 -0.64 4.63
N TYR A 48 -2.27 -1.73 4.07
CA TYR A 48 -1.80 -2.23 2.79
C TYR A 48 -2.43 -1.43 1.66
N LEU A 49 -1.59 -1.01 0.70
CA LEU A 49 -1.98 -0.26 -0.49
C LEU A 49 -1.74 -1.14 -1.70
N ALA A 50 -2.81 -1.57 -2.37
CA ALA A 50 -2.70 -2.38 -3.59
C ALA A 50 -3.02 -1.52 -4.82
N ALA A 51 -2.11 -1.49 -5.80
CA ALA A 51 -2.29 -0.76 -7.04
C ALA A 51 -1.81 -1.58 -8.24
N GLU A 52 -2.41 -1.37 -9.40
CA GLU A 52 -2.06 -1.99 -10.67
C GLU A 52 -1.15 -1.04 -11.46
N VAL A 53 -0.06 -1.57 -12.01
CA VAL A 53 0.80 -0.83 -12.96
C VAL A 53 0.09 -0.70 -14.30
N ILE A 54 -0.16 0.54 -14.73
CA ILE A 54 -0.97 0.87 -15.91
C ILE A 54 -0.14 1.18 -17.17
N ASN A 55 1.18 1.37 -17.06
CA ASN A 55 2.04 1.65 -18.20
C ASN A 55 3.50 1.16 -18.00
N LYS A 56 4.34 1.39 -19.03
CA LYS A 56 5.76 1.02 -19.05
C LYS A 56 6.61 1.80 -18.07
N ASP A 57 6.17 3.00 -17.71
CA ASP A 57 6.90 3.94 -16.88
C ASP A 57 6.74 3.61 -15.39
N GLY A 58 5.86 2.65 -15.07
CA GLY A 58 5.60 2.21 -13.70
C GLY A 58 4.49 2.99 -13.02
N ASP A 59 3.74 3.83 -13.75
CA ASP A 59 2.59 4.52 -13.17
C ASP A 59 1.56 3.51 -12.69
N THR A 60 0.91 3.82 -11.59
CA THR A 60 -0.10 2.99 -10.98
C THR A 60 -1.46 3.65 -10.99
N ASN A 61 -2.51 2.83 -10.98
CA ASN A 61 -3.84 3.34 -10.67
C ASN A 61 -3.94 3.76 -9.19
N PRO A 62 -4.99 4.51 -8.80
CA PRO A 62 -5.19 4.84 -7.39
C PRO A 62 -5.22 3.58 -6.51
N ALA A 63 -4.38 3.58 -5.48
CA ALA A 63 -4.25 2.42 -4.61
C ALA A 63 -5.53 2.15 -3.81
N VAL A 64 -5.83 0.86 -3.62
CA VAL A 64 -6.90 0.38 -2.75
C VAL A 64 -6.34 0.02 -1.39
N TRP A 65 -6.94 0.58 -0.35
CA TRP A 65 -6.48 0.48 1.03
C TRP A 65 -7.19 -0.64 1.78
N ASN A 66 -6.45 -1.41 2.58
CA ASN A 66 -7.02 -2.36 3.53
C ASN A 66 -6.08 -2.69 4.69
N LYS A 67 -6.62 -3.15 5.83
CA LYS A 67 -5.81 -3.67 6.94
C LYS A 67 -5.19 -5.03 6.63
N GLU A 68 -5.75 -5.78 5.68
CA GLU A 68 -5.21 -7.07 5.23
C GLU A 68 -4.74 -7.02 3.78
N ARG A 69 -3.54 -7.54 3.52
CA ARG A 69 -2.95 -7.61 2.17
C ARG A 69 -3.87 -8.30 1.15
N GLY A 70 -4.42 -9.45 1.53
CA GLY A 70 -5.28 -10.24 0.63
C GLY A 70 -6.56 -9.50 0.24
N GLU A 71 -7.18 -8.81 1.19
CA GLU A 71 -8.40 -8.04 0.93
C GLU A 71 -8.13 -6.75 0.15
N ALA A 72 -6.97 -6.10 0.30
CA ALA A 72 -6.56 -4.99 -0.56
C ALA A 72 -6.49 -5.43 -2.04
N ILE A 73 -5.78 -6.54 -2.31
CA ILE A 73 -5.64 -7.10 -3.66
C ILE A 73 -6.99 -7.54 -4.23
N LYS A 74 -7.81 -8.23 -3.42
CA LYS A 74 -9.13 -8.70 -3.84
C LYS A 74 -10.07 -7.56 -4.19
N ARG A 75 -10.04 -6.46 -3.43
CA ARG A 75 -10.83 -5.26 -3.73
C ARG A 75 -10.34 -4.57 -4.99
N LEU A 76 -9.03 -4.41 -5.17
CA LEU A 76 -8.44 -3.89 -6.41
C LEU A 76 -8.94 -4.68 -7.62
N LYS A 77 -8.83 -6.02 -7.59
CA LYS A 77 -9.30 -6.90 -8.68
C LYS A 77 -10.79 -6.84 -8.97
N LYS A 78 -11.62 -6.31 -8.06
CA LYS A 78 -13.06 -6.10 -8.30
C LYS A 78 -13.36 -4.78 -9.00
N LEU A 79 -12.42 -3.84 -8.98
CA LEU A 79 -12.54 -2.51 -9.58
C LEU A 79 -11.93 -2.43 -10.97
N LEU A 80 -11.15 -3.44 -11.36
CA LEU A 80 -10.58 -3.65 -12.69
C LEU A 80 -11.53 -4.44 -13.56
#